data_AF-A0A967P3T9-F1
#
_entry.id   AF-A0A967P3T9-F1
#
_cell.length_a   1.000
_cell.length_b   1.000
_cell.length_c   1.000
_cell.angle_alpha   90.00
_cell.angle_beta   90.00
_cell.angle_gamma   90.00
#
_symmetry.space_group_name_H-M   'P 1'
#
loop_
_entity.id
_entity.type
_entity.pdbx_description
1 polymer ?
#
loop_
_entity_poly.entity_id
_entity_poly.type
_entity_poly.pdbx_seq_one_letter_code
_entity_poly.pdbx_strand_id
1 'polypeptide(L)' 'MGAFEFTALDVDGRQRKGVMEGDAPRQIRQQLREQGWTPLSVEQVERREPGVSRVQLG' A
#
# COMPACT_ATOMS: atom_id res chain seq x y z
N MET A 1 12.18 -7.32 2.10
CA MET A 1 10.92 -6.96 1.43
C MET A 1 9.74 -7.06 2.39
N GLY A 2 8.88 -6.03 2.39
CA GLY A 2 7.65 -5.95 3.16
C GLY A 2 6.54 -5.27 2.35
N ALA A 3 5.34 -5.21 2.90
CA ALA A 3 4.20 -4.57 2.27
C ALA A 3 4.10 -3.10 2.71
N PHE A 4 3.71 -2.24 1.78
CA PHE A 4 3.45 -0.83 2.02
C PHE A 4 2.07 -0.46 1.50
N GLU A 5 1.25 0.12 2.37
CA GLU A 5 0.03 0.78 1.95
C GLU A 5 0.38 2.12 1.30
N PHE A 6 -0.26 2.42 0.18
CA PHE A 6 -0.09 3.69 -0.51
C PHE A 6 -1.42 4.38 -0.76
N THR A 7 -1.36 5.70 -0.83
CA THR A 7 -2.36 6.56 -1.44
C THR A 7 -1.66 7.44 -2.46
N ALA A 8 -2.18 7.53 -3.69
CA ALA A 8 -1.62 8.34 -4.77
C ALA A 8 -2.73 8.97 -5.60
N LEU A 9 -2.41 9.96 -6.42
CA LEU A 9 -3.27 10.43 -7.50
C LEU A 9 -2.83 9.77 -8.80
N ASP A 10 -3.76 9.24 -9.58
CA ASP A 10 -3.45 8.79 -10.95
C ASP A 10 -3.31 9.96 -11.92
N VAL A 11 -3.09 9.64 -13.21
CA VAL A 11 -2.89 10.62 -14.28
C VAL A 11 -4.07 11.59 -14.46
N ASP A 12 -5.28 11.17 -14.07
CA ASP A 12 -6.49 11.99 -14.12
C ASP A 12 -6.73 12.78 -12.82
N GLY A 13 -5.79 12.71 -11.87
CA GLY A 13 -5.91 13.31 -10.55
C GLY A 13 -6.84 12.56 -9.60
N ARG A 14 -7.23 11.31 -9.91
CA ARG A 14 -8.12 10.52 -9.05
C ARG A 14 -7.31 9.78 -7.99
N GLN A 15 -7.83 9.74 -6.78
CA GLN A 15 -7.17 9.05 -5.69
C GLN A 15 -7.22 7.53 -5.87
N ARG A 16 -6.05 6.90 -5.83
CA ARG A 16 -5.83 5.45 -5.82
C ARG A 16 -5.23 5.04 -4.49
N LYS A 17 -5.65 3.88 -3.99
CA LYS A 17 -5.13 3.27 -2.76
C LYS A 17 -4.86 1.80 -3.00
N GLY A 18 -3.87 1.24 -2.32
CA GLY A 18 -3.55 -0.17 -2.43
C GLY A 18 -2.34 -0.55 -1.58
N VAL A 19 -1.92 -1.80 -1.72
CA VAL A 19 -0.73 -2.35 -1.06
C VAL A 19 0.26 -2.74 -2.15
N MET A 20 1.54 -2.40 -1.95
CA MET A 20 2.63 -2.75 -2.86
C MET A 20 3.81 -3.27 -2.06
N GLU A 21 4.48 -4.30 -2.58
CA GLU A 21 5.65 -4.86 -1.93
C GLU A 21 6.92 -4.11 -2.33
N GLY A 22 7.84 -3.96 -1.37
CA GLY A 22 9.15 -3.35 -1.61
C GLY A 22 10.04 -3.44 -0.38
N ASP A 23 11.24 -2.89 -0.46
CA ASP A 23 12.18 -2.88 0.65
C ASP A 23 12.13 -1.59 1.47
N ALA A 24 11.62 -0.50 0.88
CA ALA A 24 11.51 0.79 1.56
C ALA A 24 10.40 1.67 0.94
N PRO A 25 9.81 2.63 1.71
CA PRO A 25 8.81 3.57 1.19
C PRO A 25 9.28 4.34 -0.04
N ARG A 26 10.59 4.66 -0.10
CA ARG A 26 11.20 5.37 -1.24
C ARG A 26 11.08 4.59 -2.56
N GLN A 27 11.13 3.26 -2.50
CA GLN A 27 11.02 2.40 -3.68
C GLN A 27 9.59 2.39 -4.20
N ILE A 28 8.61 2.27 -3.30
CA ILE A 28 7.18 2.34 -3.64
C ILE A 28 6.84 3.69 -4.26
N ARG A 29 7.35 4.80 -3.69
CA ARG A 29 7.19 6.14 -4.28
C ARG A 29 7.84 6.28 -5.66
N GLN A 30 8.89 5.53 -5.97
CA GLN A 30 9.47 5.51 -7.32
C GLN A 30 8.57 4.74 -8.28
N GLN A 31 8.13 3.53 -7.92
CA GLN A 31 7.20 2.74 -8.73
C GLN A 31 5.90 3.50 -9.05
N LEU A 32 5.34 4.24 -8.09
CA LEU A 32 4.17 5.08 -8.32
C LEU A 32 4.45 6.20 -9.33
N ARG A 33 5.63 6.84 -9.27
CA ARG A 33 6.00 7.87 -10.25
C ARG A 33 6.27 7.30 -11.65
N GLU A 34 6.84 6.10 -11.74
CA GLU A 34 7.04 5.38 -13.01
C GLU A 34 5.69 5.05 -13.68
N GLN A 35 4.63 4.84 -12.88
CA GLN A 35 3.25 4.70 -13.37
C GLN A 35 2.58 6.03 -13.76
N GLY A 36 3.28 7.16 -13.62
CA GLY A 36 2.73 8.50 -13.82
C GLY A 36 1.84 8.98 -12.68
N TRP A 37 1.84 8.29 -11.54
CA TRP A 37 1.02 8.65 -10.39
C TRP A 37 1.78 9.55 -9.42
N THR A 38 1.05 10.42 -8.73
CA THR A 38 1.59 11.32 -7.71
C THR A 38 1.40 10.71 -6.32
N PRO A 39 2.46 10.23 -5.64
CA PRO A 39 2.32 9.62 -4.32
C PRO A 39 1.93 10.65 -3.26
N LEU A 40 0.87 10.38 -2.50
CA LEU A 40 0.40 11.22 -1.38
C LEU A 40 0.86 10.65 -0.04
N SER A 41 0.63 9.36 0.22
CA SER A 41 1.13 8.65 1.40
C SER A 41 1.67 7.27 1.01
N VAL A 42 2.71 6.83 1.73
CA VAL A 42 3.28 5.47 1.63
C VAL A 42 3.76 5.10 3.03
N GLU A 43 3.13 4.11 3.63
CA GLU A 43 3.37 3.65 4.99
C GLU A 43 3.61 2.14 5.01
N GLN A 44 4.53 1.67 5.86
CA GLN A 44 4.78 0.24 5.99
C GLN A 44 3.58 -0.40 6.66
N VAL A 45 3.09 -1.50 6.10
CA VAL A 45 2.06 -2.30 6.75
C VAL A 45 2.69 -2.94 7.98
N GLU A 46 2.29 -2.45 9.16
CA GLU A 46 2.57 -3.16 10.39
C GLU A 46 1.82 -4.49 10.31
N ARG A 47 2.58 -5.58 10.37
CA ARG A 47 2.01 -6.93 10.36
C ARG A 47 1.23 -7.13 11.66
N ARG A 48 0.00 -6.62 11.75
CA ARG A 48 -0.98 -7.15 12.68
C ARG A 48 -1.32 -8.52 12.14
N GLU A 49 -0.88 -9.54 12.86
CA GLU A 49 -1.42 -10.87 12.69
C GLU A 49 -2.94 -10.72 12.66
N PRO A 50 -3.65 -11.17 11.59
CA PRO A 50 -5.09 -11.23 11.66
C PRO A 50 -5.38 -12.17 12.82
N GLY A 51 -5.79 -11.59 13.95
CA GLY A 51 -6.30 -12.34 15.08
C GLY A 51 -7.32 -13.30 14.50
N VAL A 52 -7.00 -14.59 14.64
CA VAL A 52 -7.76 -15.72 14.12
C VAL A 52 -9.23 -15.40 14.32
N SER A 53 -9.91 -15.01 13.24
CA SER A 53 -11.37 -14.97 13.23
C SER A 53 -11.77 -16.44 13.21
N ARG A 54 -11.72 -17.04 14.40
CA ARG A 54 -12.35 -18.30 14.73
C ARG A 54 -13.81 -18.06 14.37
N VAL A 55 -14.20 -18.54 13.20
CA VAL A 55 -15.59 -18.72 12.86
C VAL A 55 -16.08 -19.75 13.88
N GLN A 56 -16.68 -19.25 14.96
CA GLN A 56 -17.48 -20.03 15.86
C GLN A 56 -18.74 -20.39 15.07
N LEU A 57 -18.66 -21.48 14.29
CA LEU A 57 -19.85 -22.16 13.80
C LEU A 57 -20.34 -23.02 14.96
N GLY A 58 -21.48 -22.59 15.51
CA GLY A 58 -22.35 -23.46 16.30
C GLY A 58 -23.15 -24.40 15.41
#